data_AF-A0A847WV20-F1
#
_entry.id   AF-A0A847WV20-F1
#
_cell.length_a   1.000
_cell.length_b   1.000
_cell.length_c   1.000
_cell.angle_alpha   90.00
_cell.angle_beta   90.00
_cell.angle_gamma   90.00
#
_symmetry.space_group_name_H-M   'P 1'
#
loop_
_entity.id
_entity.type
_entity.pdbx_description
1 polymer ?
#
loop_
_entity_poly.entity_id
_entity_poly.type
_entity_poly.pdbx_seq_one_letter_code
_entity_poly.pdbx_strand_id
1 'polypeptide(L)'
;MSDTTTTASTATSGVSVLAEKPLQYLDKAVNAIRDLGIWPEQQGEQPITGLLSQITELDETRVILIGRTLSQASAFNEVVREQVSAMQIGERYEDITKGFDSIRDDAKAMVDQLQDNKIDLFERVSNVWMKVSRGDIATRFNKIRDIYLDVTKDTKDQIDREQTILEAYRDFRGALKQAEVMALEVLHTAEGRLEEKKNILQSAADELAAYAGDVPADRAR
;
A
#
# COMPACT_ATOMS: atom_id res chain seq x y z
N MET A 1 40.02 -7.83 53.53
CA MET A 1 39.55 -6.43 53.65
C MET A 1 40.32 -5.66 52.60
N SER A 2 39.78 -5.13 51.51
CA SER A 2 38.42 -4.88 51.03
C SER A 2 38.55 -4.77 49.50
N ASP A 3 37.78 -5.50 48.71
CA ASP A 3 36.46 -5.15 48.17
C ASP A 3 36.50 -4.14 47.01
N THR A 4 36.08 -4.65 45.82
CA THR A 4 35.31 -4.04 44.72
C THR A 4 35.54 -2.56 44.34
N THR A 5 35.64 -2.19 43.05
CA THR A 5 34.48 -2.14 42.14
C THR A 5 34.94 -1.89 40.69
N THR A 6 34.73 -2.88 39.81
CA THR A 6 34.72 -2.69 38.36
C THR A 6 33.33 -2.19 37.96
N THR A 7 33.23 -0.93 37.53
CA THR A 7 32.01 -0.39 36.93
C THR A 7 31.86 -0.93 35.51
N ALA A 8 30.90 -1.83 35.32
CA ALA A 8 30.44 -2.26 34.00
C ALA A 8 29.64 -1.13 33.35
N SER A 9 30.15 -0.59 32.25
CA SER A 9 29.44 0.39 31.42
C SER A 9 28.60 -0.34 30.36
N THR A 10 27.29 -0.25 30.54
CA THR A 10 26.26 0.02 29.51
C THR A 10 26.22 -0.87 28.26
N ALA A 11 25.39 -1.92 28.31
CA ALA A 11 25.00 -2.75 27.17
C ALA A 11 23.61 -2.36 26.59
N THR A 12 23.30 -1.06 26.48
CA THR A 12 21.96 -0.58 26.09
C THR A 12 21.86 -0.08 24.63
N SER A 13 22.93 -0.16 23.83
CA SER A 13 22.97 0.47 22.49
C SER A 13 22.49 -0.41 21.33
N GLY A 14 22.22 -1.71 21.54
CA GLY A 14 21.87 -2.64 20.46
C GLY A 14 20.38 -2.64 20.06
N VAL A 15 19.48 -2.30 20.99
CA VAL A 15 18.02 -2.41 20.78
C VAL A 15 17.48 -1.25 19.91
N SER A 16 18.11 -0.07 19.94
CA SER A 16 17.68 1.12 19.18
C SER A 16 17.75 0.92 17.67
N VAL A 17 18.83 0.30 17.17
CA VAL A 17 19.13 0.25 15.73
C VAL A 17 18.22 -0.74 14.98
N LEU A 18 17.71 -1.77 15.67
CA LEU A 18 16.77 -2.73 15.09
C LEU A 18 15.32 -2.22 15.13
N ALA A 19 14.97 -1.37 16.09
CA ALA A 19 13.65 -0.72 16.18
C ALA A 19 13.51 0.51 15.26
N GLU A 20 14.62 1.13 14.83
CA GLU A 20 14.62 2.30 13.94
C GLU A 20 14.28 1.97 12.47
N LYS A 21 14.73 0.82 11.95
CA LYS A 21 14.48 0.43 10.55
C LYS A 21 13.01 0.12 10.20
N PRO A 22 12.21 -0.54 11.07
CA PRO A 22 10.80 -0.84 10.81
C PRO A 22 9.95 0.42 10.60
N LEU A 23 10.19 1.47 11.40
CA LEU A 23 9.49 2.75 11.24
C LEU A 23 9.86 3.43 9.93
N GLN A 24 11.12 3.33 9.49
CA GLN A 24 11.54 3.97 8.23
C GLN A 24 10.78 3.43 7.02
N TYR A 25 10.57 2.12 6.91
CA TYR A 25 9.82 1.54 5.78
C TYR A 25 8.34 1.91 5.84
N LEU A 26 7.74 1.84 7.03
CA LEU A 26 6.34 2.21 7.21
C LEU A 26 6.12 3.69 6.92
N ASP A 27 6.95 4.57 7.49
CA ASP A 27 6.83 6.01 7.32
C ASP A 27 7.10 6.42 5.87
N LYS A 28 8.07 5.80 5.19
CA LYS A 28 8.30 6.02 3.76
C LYS A 28 7.08 5.64 2.94
N ALA A 29 6.48 4.47 3.20
CA ALA A 29 5.30 4.01 2.50
C ALA A 29 4.10 4.95 2.73
N VAL A 30 3.85 5.34 4.00
CA VAL A 30 2.74 6.23 4.35
C VAL A 30 2.91 7.60 3.72
N ASN A 31 4.12 8.17 3.77
CA ASN A 31 4.41 9.47 3.19
C ASN A 31 4.23 9.45 1.67
N ALA A 32 4.72 8.40 0.97
CA ALA A 32 4.54 8.28 -0.48
C ALA A 32 3.05 8.31 -0.90
N ILE A 33 2.18 7.63 -0.17
CA ILE A 33 0.73 7.64 -0.45
C ILE A 33 0.09 8.99 -0.07
N ARG A 34 0.53 9.63 1.01
CA ARG A 34 0.04 10.96 1.41
C ARG A 34 0.44 12.05 0.43
N ASP A 35 1.65 12.00 -0.11
CA ASP A 35 2.15 12.94 -1.12
C ASP A 35 1.33 12.86 -2.43
N LEU A 36 0.77 11.68 -2.72
CA LEU A 36 -0.18 11.48 -3.82
C LEU A 36 -1.60 11.96 -3.52
N GLY A 37 -1.93 12.32 -2.28
CA GLY A 37 -3.25 12.82 -1.88
C GLY A 37 -4.36 11.75 -1.91
N ILE A 38 -4.00 10.47 -1.88
CA ILE A 38 -4.93 9.33 -2.01
C ILE A 38 -5.10 8.55 -0.70
N TRP A 39 -4.65 9.11 0.43
CA TRP A 39 -4.75 8.45 1.73
C TRP A 39 -6.22 8.46 2.23
N PRO A 40 -6.78 7.32 2.66
CA PRO A 40 -8.17 7.25 3.12
C PRO A 40 -8.42 8.10 4.37
N GLU A 41 -9.53 8.85 4.39
CA GLU A 41 -9.93 9.71 5.52
C GLU A 41 -10.52 8.92 6.70
N GLN A 42 -11.16 7.78 6.43
CA GLN A 42 -11.78 6.94 7.46
C GLN A 42 -10.96 5.67 7.67
N GLN A 43 -10.16 5.65 8.72
CA GLN A 43 -9.54 4.42 9.21
C GLN A 43 -10.56 3.73 10.11
N GLY A 44 -11.11 2.59 9.66
CA GLY A 44 -12.00 1.77 10.49
C GLY A 44 -11.35 1.42 11.83
N GLU A 45 -12.15 1.30 12.88
CA GLU A 45 -11.68 0.87 14.20
C GLU A 45 -10.88 -0.43 14.08
N GLN A 46 -9.72 -0.48 14.74
CA GLN A 46 -8.82 -1.63 14.72
C GLN A 46 -8.95 -2.39 16.05
N PRO A 47 -9.68 -3.53 16.09
CA PRO A 47 -9.87 -4.33 17.30
C PRO A 47 -8.55 -4.87 17.90
N ILE A 48 -7.48 -4.81 17.11
CA ILE A 48 -6.13 -5.25 17.46
C ILE A 48 -5.58 -4.46 18.67
N THR A 49 -6.00 -3.22 18.89
CA THR A 49 -5.55 -2.39 20.02
C THR A 49 -5.82 -3.03 21.38
N GLY A 50 -7.00 -3.63 21.56
CA GLY A 50 -7.36 -4.33 22.81
C GLY A 50 -6.66 -5.67 23.01
N LEU A 51 -6.11 -6.27 21.95
CA LEU A 51 -5.29 -7.47 22.04
C LEU A 51 -3.83 -7.11 22.37
N LEU A 52 -3.31 -6.03 21.77
CA LEU A 52 -1.96 -5.54 22.03
C LEU A 52 -1.77 -5.05 23.47
N SER A 53 -2.83 -4.50 24.09
CA SER A 53 -2.79 -4.08 25.50
C SER A 53 -2.55 -5.24 26.48
N GLN A 54 -2.94 -6.47 26.12
CA GLN A 54 -2.75 -7.66 26.97
C GLN A 54 -1.32 -8.18 26.98
N ILE A 55 -0.54 -7.85 25.94
CA ILE A 55 0.82 -8.35 25.75
C ILE A 55 1.88 -7.26 25.92
N THR A 56 1.47 -6.03 26.23
CA THR A 56 2.37 -4.86 26.36
C THR A 56 3.37 -5.03 27.50
N GLU A 57 3.01 -5.77 28.55
CA GLU A 57 3.90 -6.09 29.66
C GLU A 57 5.07 -7.02 29.29
N LEU A 58 5.00 -7.69 28.12
CA LEU A 58 6.06 -8.56 27.63
C LEU A 58 7.17 -7.72 26.99
N ASP A 59 6.79 -6.81 26.09
CA ASP A 59 7.67 -5.81 25.48
C ASP A 59 6.84 -4.65 24.90
N GLU A 60 6.81 -3.53 25.61
CA GLU A 60 6.02 -2.36 25.23
C GLU A 60 6.43 -1.79 23.87
N THR A 61 7.75 -1.69 23.62
CA THR A 61 8.27 -1.03 22.42
C THR A 61 7.88 -1.82 21.17
N ARG A 62 8.11 -3.14 21.17
CA ARG A 62 7.76 -4.01 20.04
C ARG A 62 6.25 -4.04 19.81
N VAL A 63 5.47 -4.14 20.87
CA VAL A 63 4.00 -4.19 20.80
C VAL A 63 3.41 -2.90 20.20
N ILE A 64 3.93 -1.73 20.59
CA ILE A 64 3.52 -0.45 20.00
C ILE A 64 3.85 -0.39 18.50
N LEU A 65 5.05 -0.83 18.10
CA LEU A 65 5.48 -0.83 16.70
C LEU A 65 4.67 -1.79 15.83
N ILE A 66 4.36 -2.97 16.35
CA ILE A 66 3.44 -3.93 15.71
C ILE A 66 2.07 -3.27 15.50
N GLY A 67 1.52 -2.65 16.55
CA GLY A 67 0.24 -1.97 16.49
C GLY A 67 0.19 -0.85 15.46
N ARG A 68 1.22 0.00 15.40
CA ARG A 68 1.32 1.06 14.41
C ARG A 68 1.36 0.51 12.99
N THR A 69 2.03 -0.61 12.74
CA THR A 69 2.08 -1.22 11.41
C THR A 69 0.73 -1.83 11.02
N LEU A 70 0.09 -2.55 11.93
CA LEU A 70 -1.20 -3.19 11.69
C LEU A 70 -2.33 -2.17 11.49
N SER A 71 -2.28 -1.02 12.18
CA SER A 71 -3.31 0.01 12.04
C SER A 71 -3.36 0.65 10.65
N GLN A 72 -2.22 0.67 9.93
CA GLN A 72 -2.17 1.20 8.57
C GLN A 72 -2.61 0.18 7.50
N ALA A 73 -2.76 -1.11 7.86
CA ALA A 73 -2.98 -2.18 6.88
C ALA A 73 -4.26 -2.00 6.06
N SER A 74 -5.36 -1.63 6.72
CA SER A 74 -6.64 -1.41 6.04
C SER A 74 -6.56 -0.27 5.01
N ALA A 75 -5.88 0.82 5.37
CA ALA A 75 -5.70 1.97 4.50
C ALA A 75 -4.87 1.62 3.24
N PHE A 76 -3.78 0.86 3.40
CA PHE A 76 -2.99 0.41 2.25
C PHE A 76 -3.78 -0.53 1.33
N ASN A 77 -4.57 -1.45 1.88
CA ASN A 77 -5.39 -2.36 1.09
C ASN A 77 -6.45 -1.60 0.26
N GLU A 78 -7.02 -0.54 0.83
CA GLU A 78 -7.98 0.33 0.13
C GLU A 78 -7.33 1.10 -1.02
N VAL A 79 -6.20 1.74 -0.77
CA VAL A 79 -5.45 2.51 -1.78
C VAL A 79 -5.10 1.64 -2.98
N VAL A 80 -4.56 0.44 -2.75
CA VAL A 80 -4.20 -0.47 -3.85
C VAL A 80 -5.43 -0.93 -4.63
N ARG A 81 -6.54 -1.21 -3.93
CA ARG A 81 -7.80 -1.62 -4.56
C ARG A 81 -8.38 -0.53 -5.46
N GLU A 82 -8.42 0.71 -4.99
CA GLU A 82 -9.04 1.82 -5.70
C GLU A 82 -8.22 2.29 -6.90
N GLN A 83 -6.91 2.42 -6.73
CA GLN A 83 -6.05 3.04 -7.73
C GLN A 83 -5.69 2.11 -8.90
N VAL A 84 -5.70 0.79 -8.69
CA VAL A 84 -5.44 -0.19 -9.76
C VAL A 84 -6.70 -0.45 -10.62
N SER A 85 -7.89 -0.14 -10.12
CA SER A 85 -9.15 -0.46 -10.80
C SER A 85 -9.57 0.58 -11.87
N ALA A 86 -8.81 1.66 -12.05
CA ALA A 86 -9.20 2.81 -12.87
C ALA A 86 -8.53 2.80 -14.25
N MET A 87 -8.99 1.93 -15.17
CA MET A 87 -8.53 1.94 -16.56
C MET A 87 -9.58 2.57 -17.48
N GLN A 88 -9.59 3.91 -17.59
CA GLN A 88 -10.37 4.67 -18.59
C GLN A 88 -9.60 4.91 -19.91
N ILE A 89 -8.51 4.18 -20.15
CA ILE A 89 -7.72 4.30 -21.38
C ILE A 89 -8.55 3.90 -22.62
N GLY A 90 -9.45 2.91 -22.46
CA GLY A 90 -10.25 2.38 -23.57
C GLY A 90 -11.15 3.41 -24.26
N GLU A 91 -11.83 4.27 -23.50
CA GLU A 91 -12.79 5.26 -24.03
C GLU A 91 -12.09 6.33 -24.88
N ARG A 92 -10.84 6.70 -24.53
CA ARG A 92 -10.09 7.74 -25.27
C ARG A 92 -9.41 7.22 -26.53
N TYR A 93 -9.01 5.95 -26.56
CA TYR A 93 -8.56 5.29 -27.80
C TYR A 93 -9.73 5.06 -28.78
N GLU A 94 -10.96 4.91 -28.26
CA GLU A 94 -12.17 4.87 -29.08
C GLU A 94 -12.38 6.19 -29.85
N ASP A 95 -12.15 7.33 -29.22
CA ASP A 95 -12.26 8.65 -29.86
C ASP A 95 -11.24 8.87 -30.98
N ILE A 96 -10.01 8.37 -30.79
CA ILE A 96 -8.98 8.36 -31.85
C ILE A 96 -9.47 7.54 -33.04
N THR A 97 -10.00 6.35 -32.78
CA THR A 97 -10.50 5.43 -33.81
C THR A 97 -11.67 6.04 -34.59
N LYS A 98 -12.67 6.59 -33.89
CA LYS A 98 -13.80 7.33 -34.48
C LYS A 98 -13.32 8.52 -35.33
N GLY A 99 -12.28 9.21 -34.87
CA GLY A 99 -11.64 10.30 -35.60
C GLY A 99 -11.09 9.85 -36.95
N PHE A 100 -10.35 8.74 -36.99
CA PHE A 100 -9.79 8.16 -38.20
C PHE A 100 -10.88 7.62 -39.15
N ASP A 101 -11.87 6.89 -38.62
CA ASP A 101 -12.97 6.35 -39.42
C ASP A 101 -13.70 7.46 -40.17
N SER A 102 -14.01 8.56 -39.48
CA SER A 102 -14.70 9.66 -40.12
C SER A 102 -13.81 10.41 -41.15
N ILE A 103 -12.47 10.37 -41.04
CA ILE A 103 -11.58 10.93 -42.08
C ILE A 103 -11.58 10.01 -43.30
N ARG A 104 -11.48 8.70 -43.07
CA ARG A 104 -11.52 7.68 -44.12
C ARG A 104 -12.80 7.79 -44.93
N ASP A 105 -13.94 7.90 -44.26
CA ASP A 105 -15.25 7.95 -44.91
C ASP A 105 -15.41 9.21 -45.78
N ASP A 106 -15.00 10.38 -45.27
CA ASP A 106 -15.03 11.64 -46.02
C ASP A 106 -14.02 11.63 -47.19
N ALA A 107 -12.83 11.04 -47.00
CA ALA A 107 -11.84 10.89 -48.07
C ALA A 107 -12.31 9.95 -49.18
N LYS A 108 -12.96 8.84 -48.82
CA LYS A 108 -13.55 7.90 -49.78
C LYS A 108 -14.65 8.59 -50.60
N ALA A 109 -15.54 9.33 -49.95
CA ALA A 109 -16.57 10.10 -50.64
C ALA A 109 -15.98 11.08 -51.66
N MET A 110 -14.88 11.77 -51.33
CA MET A 110 -14.20 12.67 -52.27
C MET A 110 -13.54 11.94 -53.45
N VAL A 111 -13.05 10.71 -53.26
CA VAL A 111 -12.54 9.87 -54.35
C VAL A 111 -13.67 9.39 -55.25
N ASP A 112 -14.79 8.97 -54.68
CA ASP A 112 -15.97 8.52 -55.43
C ASP A 112 -16.53 9.66 -56.30
N GLN A 113 -16.54 10.91 -55.80
CA GLN A 113 -16.90 12.12 -56.57
C GLN A 113 -15.96 12.38 -57.77
N LEU A 114 -14.66 12.05 -57.64
CA LEU A 114 -13.69 12.24 -58.72
C LEU A 114 -13.80 11.17 -59.82
N GLN A 115 -14.29 9.96 -59.48
CA GLN A 115 -14.49 8.89 -60.46
C GLN A 115 -15.62 9.19 -61.46
N ASP A 116 -16.58 10.04 -61.10
CA ASP A 116 -17.75 10.37 -61.94
C ASP A 116 -17.49 11.50 -62.96
N ASN A 117 -16.24 11.97 -63.10
CA ASN A 117 -15.76 12.97 -64.09
C ASN A 117 -16.50 14.32 -64.13
N LYS A 118 -17.46 14.58 -63.25
CA LYS A 118 -18.16 15.86 -63.08
C LYS A 118 -18.41 16.11 -61.60
N ILE A 119 -17.75 17.12 -61.05
CA ILE A 119 -18.14 17.63 -59.73
C ILE A 119 -19.45 18.39 -59.90
N ASP A 120 -20.55 17.86 -59.37
CA ASP A 120 -21.86 18.52 -59.40
C ASP A 120 -21.91 19.71 -58.41
N LEU A 121 -22.77 20.69 -58.67
CA LEU A 121 -22.96 21.86 -57.81
C LEU A 121 -23.35 21.44 -56.38
N PHE A 122 -24.09 20.33 -56.22
CA PHE A 122 -24.46 19.78 -54.93
C PHE A 122 -23.27 19.20 -54.13
N GLU A 123 -22.29 18.60 -54.80
CA GLU A 123 -21.09 18.03 -54.16
C GLU A 123 -20.17 19.13 -53.61
N ARG A 124 -20.09 20.27 -54.30
CA ARG A 124 -19.36 21.45 -53.81
C ARG A 124 -19.98 22.00 -52.53
N VAL A 125 -21.31 22.04 -52.44
CA VAL A 125 -22.04 22.47 -51.24
C VAL A 125 -21.85 21.49 -50.09
N SER A 126 -21.90 20.18 -50.37
CA SER A 126 -21.61 19.12 -49.39
C SER A 126 -20.19 19.24 -48.80
N ASN A 127 -19.19 19.46 -49.66
CA ASN A 127 -17.80 19.60 -49.23
C ASN A 127 -17.56 20.86 -48.39
N VAL A 128 -18.28 21.97 -48.67
CA VAL A 128 -18.23 23.18 -47.84
C VAL A 128 -18.93 22.95 -46.50
N TRP A 129 -20.10 22.32 -46.50
CA TRP A 129 -20.84 22.00 -45.27
C TRP A 129 -20.06 21.05 -44.36
N MET A 130 -19.37 20.05 -44.92
CA MET A 130 -18.46 19.17 -44.19
C MET A 130 -17.34 19.96 -43.51
N LYS A 131 -16.66 20.86 -44.25
CA LYS A 131 -15.60 21.69 -43.69
C LYS A 131 -16.09 22.61 -42.57
N VAL A 132 -17.30 23.16 -42.70
CA VAL A 132 -17.91 24.05 -41.70
C VAL A 132 -18.37 23.28 -40.46
N SER A 133 -18.97 22.11 -40.63
CA SER A 133 -19.54 21.33 -39.51
C SER A 133 -18.50 20.48 -38.77
N ARG A 134 -17.60 19.83 -39.50
CA ARG A 134 -16.65 18.84 -38.96
C ARG A 134 -15.17 19.20 -39.12
N GLY A 135 -14.88 20.34 -39.78
CA GLY A 135 -13.51 20.75 -40.09
C GLY A 135 -12.97 20.11 -41.37
N ASP A 136 -11.87 20.65 -41.90
CA ASP A 136 -11.14 20.00 -42.99
C ASP A 136 -10.30 18.81 -42.48
N ILE A 137 -9.86 17.95 -43.40
CA ILE A 137 -9.08 16.76 -43.06
C ILE A 137 -7.84 17.11 -42.23
N ALA A 138 -7.14 18.20 -42.54
CA ALA A 138 -5.94 18.63 -41.83
C ALA A 138 -6.23 19.01 -40.37
N THR A 139 -7.27 19.79 -40.13
CA THR A 139 -7.75 20.18 -38.79
C THR A 139 -8.13 18.95 -37.97
N ARG A 140 -8.75 17.97 -38.61
CA ARG A 140 -9.15 16.73 -37.96
C ARG A 140 -7.98 15.82 -37.62
N PHE A 141 -6.98 15.70 -38.50
CA PHE A 141 -5.72 15.01 -38.17
C PHE A 141 -4.97 15.70 -37.04
N ASN A 142 -4.96 17.04 -37.00
CA ASN A 142 -4.39 17.78 -35.87
C ASN A 142 -5.15 17.45 -34.57
N LYS A 143 -6.49 17.45 -34.60
CA LYS A 143 -7.30 17.05 -33.43
C LYS A 143 -6.99 15.62 -32.96
N ILE A 144 -6.84 14.66 -33.89
CA ILE A 144 -6.45 13.29 -33.54
C ILE A 144 -5.07 13.25 -32.88
N ARG A 145 -4.10 13.98 -33.44
CA ARG A 145 -2.76 14.09 -32.85
C ARG A 145 -2.81 14.68 -31.44
N ASP A 146 -3.57 15.75 -31.25
CA ASP A 146 -3.67 16.42 -29.96
C ASP A 146 -4.31 15.48 -28.92
N ILE A 147 -5.38 14.75 -29.28
CA ILE A 147 -5.97 13.70 -28.42
C ILE A 147 -4.95 12.60 -28.11
N TYR A 148 -4.19 12.12 -29.09
CA TYR A 148 -3.17 11.10 -28.87
C TYR A 148 -2.08 11.55 -27.91
N LEU A 149 -1.62 12.80 -28.05
CA LEU A 149 -0.62 13.39 -27.15
C LEU A 149 -1.17 13.51 -25.72
N ASP A 150 -2.42 13.94 -25.56
CA ASP A 150 -3.09 14.01 -24.26
C ASP A 150 -3.23 12.64 -23.62
N VAL A 151 -3.67 11.63 -24.38
CA VAL A 151 -3.75 10.23 -23.90
C VAL A 151 -2.38 9.72 -23.48
N THR A 152 -1.34 10.01 -24.26
CA THR A 152 0.03 9.57 -23.95
C THR A 152 0.55 10.22 -22.66
N LYS A 153 0.29 11.52 -22.48
CA LYS A 153 0.65 12.25 -21.26
C LYS A 153 -0.08 11.70 -20.05
N ASP A 154 -1.39 11.53 -20.13
CA ASP A 154 -2.19 11.04 -19.00
C ASP A 154 -1.84 9.58 -18.66
N THR A 155 -1.53 8.76 -19.66
CA THR A 155 -1.03 7.39 -19.46
C THR A 155 0.32 7.40 -18.74
N LYS A 156 1.22 8.31 -19.11
CA LYS A 156 2.51 8.47 -18.42
C LYS A 156 2.31 8.88 -16.95
N ASP A 157 1.49 9.90 -16.70
CA ASP A 157 1.21 10.37 -15.34
C ASP A 157 0.54 9.26 -14.50
N GLN A 158 -0.27 8.41 -15.12
CA GLN A 158 -0.86 7.22 -14.50
C GLN A 158 0.20 6.17 -14.16
N ILE A 159 1.08 5.80 -15.09
CA ILE A 159 2.16 4.83 -14.86
C ILE A 159 3.07 5.31 -13.71
N ASP A 160 3.44 6.59 -13.70
CA ASP A 160 4.30 7.16 -12.66
C ASP A 160 3.60 7.11 -11.27
N ARG A 161 2.28 7.34 -11.22
CA ARG A 161 1.46 7.18 -10.01
C ARG A 161 1.37 5.72 -9.55
N GLU A 162 1.05 4.80 -10.46
CA GLU A 162 0.94 3.37 -10.15
C GLU A 162 2.26 2.79 -9.67
N GLN A 163 3.38 3.19 -10.27
CA GLN A 163 4.71 2.80 -9.81
C GLN A 163 4.94 3.24 -8.36
N THR A 164 4.60 4.49 -8.03
CA THR A 164 4.74 5.02 -6.66
C THR A 164 3.87 4.23 -5.67
N ILE A 165 2.64 3.86 -6.05
CA ILE A 165 1.74 3.06 -5.22
C ILE A 165 2.29 1.65 -5.00
N LEU A 166 2.79 0.99 -6.05
CA LEU A 166 3.37 -0.35 -5.95
C LEU A 166 4.65 -0.36 -5.10
N GLU A 167 5.49 0.66 -5.23
CA GLU A 167 6.69 0.83 -4.39
C GLU A 167 6.30 1.04 -2.92
N ALA A 168 5.32 1.90 -2.65
CA ALA A 168 4.81 2.13 -1.30
C ALA A 168 4.20 0.85 -0.70
N TYR A 169 3.43 0.09 -1.48
CA TYR A 169 2.89 -1.20 -1.05
C TYR A 169 3.99 -2.21 -0.76
N ARG A 170 5.05 -2.26 -1.57
CA ARG A 170 6.22 -3.11 -1.32
C ARG A 170 6.92 -2.74 -0.01
N ASP A 171 7.12 -1.45 0.25
CA ASP A 171 7.73 -0.96 1.50
C ASP A 171 6.84 -1.28 2.71
N PHE A 172 5.52 -1.10 2.59
CA PHE A 172 4.54 -1.50 3.61
C PHE A 172 4.59 -3.01 3.90
N ARG A 173 4.66 -3.86 2.86
CA ARG A 173 4.84 -5.31 3.02
C ARG A 173 6.15 -5.65 3.72
N GLY A 174 7.22 -4.89 3.46
CA GLY A 174 8.48 -4.97 4.19
C GLY A 174 8.30 -4.67 5.69
N ALA A 175 7.60 -3.58 6.02
CA ALA A 175 7.28 -3.22 7.40
C ALA A 175 6.44 -4.30 8.10
N LEU A 176 5.44 -4.88 7.43
CA LEU A 176 4.65 -6.01 7.96
C LEU A 176 5.53 -7.21 8.30
N LYS A 177 6.51 -7.54 7.45
CA LYS A 177 7.41 -8.66 7.75
C LYS A 177 8.30 -8.39 8.96
N GLN A 178 8.73 -7.13 9.15
CA GLN A 178 9.45 -6.75 10.36
C GLN A 178 8.56 -6.77 11.60
N ALA A 179 7.29 -6.37 11.50
CA ALA A 179 6.32 -6.52 12.57
C ALA A 179 6.12 -7.99 12.97
N GLU A 180 6.14 -8.91 11.99
CA GLU A 180 6.12 -10.34 12.26
C GLU A 180 7.36 -10.80 13.04
N VAL A 181 8.56 -10.32 12.69
CA VAL A 181 9.79 -10.61 13.45
C VAL A 181 9.66 -10.10 14.89
N MET A 182 9.20 -8.86 15.09
CA MET A 182 8.95 -8.31 16.43
C MET A 182 7.94 -9.16 17.21
N ALA A 183 6.88 -9.65 16.56
CA ALA A 183 5.90 -10.51 17.20
C ALA A 183 6.50 -11.84 17.66
N LEU A 184 7.41 -12.43 16.86
CA LEU A 184 8.14 -13.64 17.25
C LEU A 184 9.09 -13.41 18.42
N GLU A 185 9.73 -12.24 18.50
CA GLU A 185 10.58 -11.87 19.65
C GLU A 185 9.76 -11.68 20.94
N VAL A 186 8.55 -11.09 20.82
CA VAL A 186 7.60 -11.01 21.94
C VAL A 186 7.15 -12.41 22.37
N LEU A 187 6.83 -13.29 21.42
CA LEU A 187 6.47 -14.68 21.70
C LEU A 187 7.58 -15.41 22.45
N HIS A 188 8.83 -15.27 22.00
CA HIS A 188 9.97 -15.87 22.68
C HIS A 188 10.10 -15.39 24.14
N THR A 189 9.85 -14.10 24.38
CA THR A 189 9.83 -13.54 25.75
C THR A 189 8.70 -14.14 26.59
N ALA A 190 7.52 -14.34 25.99
CA ALA A 190 6.38 -14.97 26.65
C ALA A 190 6.68 -16.44 27.03
N GLU A 191 7.32 -17.19 26.12
CA GLU A 191 7.74 -18.57 26.37
C GLU A 191 8.73 -18.67 27.53
N GLY A 192 9.69 -17.74 27.60
CA GLY A 192 10.64 -17.66 28.73
C GLY A 192 9.94 -17.44 30.07
N ARG A 193 9.00 -16.49 30.14
CA ARG A 193 8.19 -16.25 31.35
C ARG A 193 7.34 -17.46 31.71
N LEU A 194 6.74 -18.12 30.73
CA LEU A 194 5.94 -19.32 30.95
C LEU A 194 6.79 -20.44 31.56
N GLU A 195 7.99 -20.65 31.04
CA GLU A 195 8.91 -21.68 31.55
C GLU A 195 9.37 -21.37 32.98
N GLU A 196 9.67 -20.11 33.29
CA GLU A 196 9.97 -19.68 34.66
C GLU A 196 8.81 -20.01 35.62
N LYS A 197 7.57 -19.70 35.23
CA LYS A 197 6.39 -20.00 36.05
C LYS A 197 6.15 -21.50 36.21
N LYS A 198 6.40 -22.32 35.18
CA LYS A 198 6.35 -23.78 35.29
C LYS A 198 7.38 -24.31 36.29
N ASN A 199 8.61 -23.79 36.25
CA ASN A 199 9.67 -24.21 37.18
C ASN A 199 9.34 -23.84 38.64
N ILE A 200 8.79 -22.65 38.86
CA ILE A 200 8.30 -22.23 40.18
C ILE A 200 7.18 -23.16 40.66
N LEU A 201 6.20 -23.45 39.79
CA LEU A 201 5.10 -24.34 40.12
C LEU A 201 5.58 -25.77 40.44
N GLN A 202 6.53 -26.29 39.65
CA GLN A 202 7.10 -27.61 39.87
C GLN A 202 7.86 -27.67 41.20
N SER A 203 8.66 -26.65 41.50
CA SER A 203 9.41 -26.57 42.76
C SER A 203 8.48 -26.52 43.97
N ALA A 204 7.41 -25.71 43.90
CA ALA A 204 6.38 -25.67 44.94
C ALA A 204 5.64 -27.01 45.08
N ALA A 205 5.37 -27.71 43.98
CA ALA A 205 4.74 -29.03 43.99
C ALA A 205 5.66 -30.10 44.61
N ASP A 206 6.96 -30.05 44.32
CA ASP A 206 7.97 -30.97 44.87
C ASP A 206 8.17 -30.74 46.38
N GLU A 207 8.22 -29.47 46.82
CA GLU A 207 8.23 -29.10 48.24
C GLU A 207 6.98 -29.63 48.98
N LEU A 208 5.80 -29.46 48.38
CA LEU A 208 4.54 -29.97 48.92
C LEU A 208 4.51 -31.49 49.00
N ALA A 209 5.11 -32.19 48.03
CA ALA A 209 5.19 -33.65 48.01
C ALA A 209 6.21 -34.18 49.04
N ALA A 210 7.29 -33.45 49.28
CA ALA A 210 8.32 -33.79 50.27
C ALA A 210 7.91 -33.44 51.72
N TYR A 211 6.86 -32.64 51.91
CA TYR A 211 6.38 -32.24 53.23
C TYR A 211 5.85 -33.45 54.04
N ALA A 212 6.58 -33.84 55.08
CA ALA A 212 6.25 -34.95 55.99
C ALA A 212 5.73 -34.51 57.38
N GLY A 213 5.35 -33.23 57.53
CA GLY A 213 4.91 -32.69 58.81
C GLY A 213 3.46 -33.07 59.18
N ASP A 214 3.21 -33.29 60.47
CA ASP A 214 1.91 -33.71 61.01
C ASP A 214 0.84 -32.60 61.05
N VAL A 215 1.21 -31.33 60.80
CA VAL A 215 0.29 -30.18 60.88
C VAL A 215 -0.24 -29.85 59.46
N PRO A 216 -1.55 -30.03 59.19
CA PRO A 216 -2.12 -29.78 57.86
C PRO A 216 -2.08 -28.31 57.43
N ALA A 217 -2.06 -27.38 58.39
CA ALA A 217 -2.03 -25.94 58.12
C ALA A 217 -0.69 -25.47 57.51
N ASP A 218 0.41 -26.14 57.85
CA ASP A 218 1.73 -25.83 57.32
C ASP A 218 1.95 -26.40 55.91
N ARG A 219 1.08 -27.32 55.48
CA ARG A 219 1.01 -27.84 54.10
C ARG A 219 0.27 -26.90 53.13
N ALA A 220 -0.45 -25.91 53.65
CA ALA A 220 -1.27 -24.97 52.88
C ALA A 220 -0.69 -23.54 52.80
N ARG A 221 0.44 -23.27 53.47
CA ARG A 221 1.25 -22.06 53.25
C ARG A 221 2.22 -22.29 52.09
#